data_AF-A0A5P9GVT5-F1
#
_entry.id   AF-A0A5P9GVT5-F1
#
_cell.length_a   1.000
_cell.length_b   1.000
_cell.length_c   1.000
_cell.angle_alpha   90.00
_cell.angle_beta   90.00
_cell.angle_gamma   90.00
#
_symmetry.space_group_name_H-M   'P 1'
#
loop_
_entity.id
_entity.type
_entity.pdbx_description
1 polymer ?
#
loop_
_entity_poly.entity_id
_entity_poly.type
_entity_poly.pdbx_seq_one_letter_code
_entity_poly.pdbx_strand_id
1 'polypeptide(L)' 'MAAIDNTRSVHHGAHFGSIFARILATVSAWNDARVTRNALSRLSDRELDDIGLSRGDIERAIR' A
#
# COMPACT_ATOMS: atom_id res chain seq x y z
N MET A 1 4.91 42.36 -16.72
CA MET A 1 4.22 41.13 -17.14
C MET A 1 5.27 40.09 -17.51
N ALA A 2 5.29 38.95 -16.82
CA ALA A 2 5.78 37.68 -17.35
C ALA A 2 5.22 36.58 -16.44
N ALA A 3 4.48 35.66 -17.03
CA ALA A 3 3.65 34.67 -16.37
C ALA A 3 4.51 33.66 -15.61
N ILE A 4 4.00 33.22 -14.46
CA ILE A 4 4.49 32.02 -13.78
C ILE A 4 4.12 30.86 -14.69
N ASP A 5 5.09 30.34 -15.46
CA ASP A 5 4.92 29.09 -16.21
C ASP A 5 4.94 27.94 -15.22
N ASN A 6 3.79 27.71 -14.59
CA ASN A 6 3.52 26.46 -13.92
C ASN A 6 3.27 25.46 -15.04
N THR A 7 4.33 24.75 -15.46
CA THR A 7 4.24 23.54 -16.26
C THR A 7 3.41 22.52 -15.48
N ARG A 8 2.08 22.67 -15.58
CA ARG A 8 1.13 21.63 -15.30
C ARG A 8 1.40 20.56 -16.33
N SER A 9 2.06 19.49 -15.92
CA SER A 9 2.11 18.23 -16.64
C SER A 9 0.69 17.68 -16.75
N VAL A 10 -0.11 18.27 -17.64
CA VAL A 10 -1.40 17.71 -17.99
C VAL A 10 -1.11 16.57 -18.94
N HIS A 11 -0.88 15.40 -18.34
CA HIS A 11 -0.79 14.12 -19.01
C HIS A 11 -2.13 13.78 -19.68
N HIS A 12 -2.43 14.42 -20.80
CA HIS A 12 -3.61 14.15 -21.63
C HIS A 12 -3.54 12.80 -22.36
N GLY A 13 -2.48 12.00 -22.16
CA GLY A 13 -2.35 10.61 -22.63
C GLY A 13 -2.40 9.55 -21.51
N ALA A 14 -2.57 9.95 -20.24
CA ALA A 14 -2.39 9.05 -19.10
C ALA A 14 -3.65 8.29 -18.65
N HIS A 15 -4.79 8.38 -19.34
CA HIS A 15 -6.01 7.74 -18.82
C HIS A 15 -5.93 6.20 -18.80
N PHE A 16 -5.46 5.54 -19.86
CA PHE A 16 -5.32 4.08 -19.85
C PHE A 16 -4.15 3.61 -18.98
N GLY A 17 -2.97 4.23 -19.13
CA GLY A 17 -1.79 3.89 -18.31
C GLY A 17 -2.03 4.11 -16.81
N SER A 18 -2.76 5.17 -16.43
CA SER A 18 -3.11 5.41 -15.02
C SER A 18 -4.11 4.40 -14.46
N ILE A 19 -5.08 3.91 -15.25
CA ILE A 19 -6.01 2.87 -14.79
C ILE A 19 -5.26 1.55 -14.56
N PHE A 20 -4.40 1.13 -15.49
CA PHE A 20 -3.58 -0.07 -15.31
C PHE A 20 -2.62 0.08 -14.12
N ALA A 21 -1.96 1.23 -13.97
CA ALA A 21 -1.11 1.51 -12.82
C ALA A 21 -1.88 1.47 -11.49
N ARG A 22 -3.12 1.98 -11.45
CA ARG A 22 -3.97 1.92 -10.25
C ARG A 22 -4.42 0.50 -9.92
N ILE A 23 -4.75 -0.31 -10.93
CA ILE A 23 -5.09 -1.72 -10.74
C ILE A 23 -3.87 -2.47 -10.19
N LEU A 24 -2.70 -2.30 -10.79
CA LEU A 24 -1.46 -2.91 -10.33
C LEU A 24 -1.12 -2.48 -8.90
N ALA A 25 -1.25 -1.19 -8.57
CA ALA A 25 -1.03 -0.68 -7.22
C ALA A 25 -2.03 -1.24 -6.19
N THR A 26 -3.28 -1.45 -6.60
CA THR A 26 -4.30 -2.07 -5.72
C THR A 26 -3.99 -3.54 -5.49
N VAL A 27 -3.59 -4.26 -6.54
CA VAL A 27 -3.21 -5.67 -6.45
C VAL A 27 -1.94 -5.84 -5.62
N SER A 28 -0.95 -4.98 -5.79
CA SER A 28 0.28 -5.01 -4.98
C SER A 28 -0.03 -4.73 -3.52
N ALA A 29 -0.83 -3.71 -3.21
CA ALA A 29 -1.24 -3.40 -1.84
C ALA A 29 -2.01 -4.56 -1.20
N TRP A 30 -2.89 -5.22 -1.96
CA TRP A 30 -3.61 -6.41 -1.49
C TRP A 30 -2.66 -7.60 -1.24
N ASN A 31 -1.68 -7.80 -2.11
CA ASN A 31 -0.68 -8.84 -1.94
C ASN A 31 0.20 -8.57 -0.72
N ASP A 32 0.69 -7.34 -0.56
CA ASP A 32 1.48 -6.92 0.60
C ASP A 32 0.69 -7.13 1.89
N ALA A 33 -0.59 -6.75 1.92
CA ALA A 33 -1.49 -7.02 3.04
C ALA A 33 -1.60 -8.53 3.36
N ARG A 34 -1.73 -9.37 2.33
CA ARG A 34 -1.79 -10.85 2.47
C ARG A 34 -0.47 -11.44 2.95
N VAL A 35 0.66 -10.96 2.43
CA VAL A 35 2.00 -11.42 2.82
C VAL A 35 2.28 -11.03 4.26
N THR A 36 2.01 -9.78 4.65
CA THR A 36 2.12 -9.32 6.04
C THR A 36 1.22 -10.13 6.97
N ARG A 37 -0.01 -10.42 6.57
CA ARG A 37 -0.90 -11.32 7.34
C ARG A 37 -0.27 -12.69 7.57
N ASN A 38 0.23 -13.30 6.51
CA ASN A 38 0.83 -14.63 6.60
C ASN A 38 2.12 -14.63 7.42
N ALA A 39 2.94 -13.59 7.27
CA ALA A 39 4.17 -13.42 8.05
C ALA A 39 3.83 -13.29 9.55
N LEU A 40 2.94 -12.38 9.91
CA LEU A 40 2.51 -12.19 11.30
C LEU A 40 1.78 -13.42 11.86
N SER A 41 1.00 -14.13 11.04
CA SER A 41 0.30 -15.35 11.47
C SER A 41 1.23 -16.54 11.70
N ARG A 42 2.42 -16.53 11.11
CA ARG A 42 3.46 -17.56 11.30
C ARG A 42 4.30 -17.31 12.54
N LEU A 43 4.32 -16.09 13.07
CA LEU A 43 4.98 -15.77 14.33
C LEU A 43 4.21 -16.39 15.50
N SER A 44 4.97 -16.80 16.52
CA SER A 44 4.45 -17.24 17.81
C SER A 44 3.99 -16.05 18.64
N ASP A 45 3.14 -16.31 19.65
CA ASP A 45 2.59 -15.24 20.49
C ASP A 45 3.68 -14.45 21.23
N ARG A 46 4.82 -15.08 21.54
CA ARG A 46 5.98 -14.40 22.13
C ARG A 46 6.69 -13.48 21.14
N GLU A 47 6.87 -13.92 19.90
CA GLU A 47 7.49 -13.10 18.85
C GLU A 47 6.60 -11.90 18.48
N LEU A 48 5.28 -12.07 18.57
CA LEU A 48 4.33 -10.96 18.44
C LEU A 48 4.44 -9.99 19.63
N ASP A 49 4.57 -10.50 20.86
CA ASP A 49 4.74 -9.69 22.06
C ASP A 49 6.05 -8.88 22.05
N ASP A 50 7.14 -9.45 21.52
CA ASP A 50 8.43 -8.78 21.37
C ASP A 50 8.35 -7.52 20.48
N ILE A 51 7.43 -7.50 19.52
CA ILE A 51 7.14 -6.33 18.67
C ILE A 51 5.93 -5.52 19.15
N GLY A 52 5.38 -5.87 20.33
CA GLY A 52 4.24 -5.18 20.96
C GLY A 52 2.91 -5.38 20.23
N LEU A 53 2.75 -6.48 19.49
CA LEU A 53 1.53 -6.84 18.78
C LEU A 53 0.84 -8.05 19.43
N SER A 54 -0.49 -8.06 19.41
CA SER A 54 -1.27 -9.24 19.74
C SER A 54 -1.88 -9.87 18.49
N ARG A 55 -2.27 -11.15 18.54
CA ARG A 55 -2.96 -11.83 17.41
C ARG A 55 -4.21 -11.07 16.92
N GLY A 56 -4.91 -10.37 17.83
CA GLY A 56 -6.08 -9.55 17.48
C GLY A 56 -5.73 -8.27 16.74
N ASP A 57 -4.53 -7.72 16.94
CA ASP A 57 -4.08 -6.49 16.30
C ASP A 57 -3.57 -6.70 14.88
N ILE A 58 -3.27 -7.95 14.49
CA ILE A 58 -2.83 -8.30 13.13
C ILE A 58 -3.82 -7.78 12.09
N GLU A 59 -5.13 -7.96 12.31
CA GLU A 59 -6.16 -7.49 11.37
C GLU A 59 -6.24 -5.95 11.35
N ARG A 60 -5.92 -5.28 12.46
CA ARG A 60 -5.89 -3.81 12.55
C ARG A 60 -4.66 -3.20 11.88
N ALA A 61 -3.52 -3.89 11.91
CA ALA A 61 -2.27 -3.44 11.32
C ALA A 61 -2.24 -3.55 9.78
N ILE A 62 -3.11 -4.39 9.21
CA ILE A 62 -3.15 -4.69 7.76
C ILE A 62 -4.20 -3.84 7.02
N ARG A 63 -5.10 -3.20 7.76
CA ARG A 63 -6.18 -2.36 7.22
C ARG A 63 -5.75 -0.90 7.08
#